data_AF-A0A9Q3J5J3-F1
#
_entry.id   AF-A0A9Q3J5J3-F1
#
_cell.length_a   1.000
_cell.length_b   1.000
_cell.length_c   1.000
_cell.angle_alpha   90.00
_cell.angle_beta   90.00
_cell.angle_gamma   90.00
#
_symmetry.space_group_name_H-M   'P 1'
#
loop_
_entity.id
_entity.type
_entity.pdbx_description
1 polymer ?
#
loop_
_entity_poly.entity_id
_entity_poly.type
_entity_poly.pdbx_seq_one_letter_code
_entity_poly.pdbx_strand_id
1 'polypeptide(L)'
;MKEGGHVSLYIADFRSLVSRIGDWGERALIHHFRKEFPSRILDQLASHPSRIDSLKDLMDITLELDTRYHERQNEKSHHQEKKPEASKSNSSHPQRSSSSSQKKKKNFQKRDKPHFSLLNEDFKLMNSEKERRIKEGLCTY
;
A
#
# COMPACT_ATOMS: atom_id res chain seq x y z
N MET A 1 -9.26 19.73 -4.54
CA MET A 1 -9.23 19.07 -3.21
C MET A 1 -7.77 18.72 -2.82
N LYS A 2 -7.39 18.73 -1.53
CA LYS A 2 -6.02 18.34 -1.10
C LYS A 2 -5.85 16.81 -1.11
N GLU A 3 -4.63 16.32 -1.30
CA GLU A 3 -4.24 14.89 -1.36
C GLU A 3 -4.54 14.06 -0.09
N GLY A 4 -5.02 14.65 1.00
CA GLY A 4 -5.44 13.95 2.21
C GLY A 4 -6.84 14.34 2.72
N GLY A 5 -7.54 15.20 1.96
CA GLY A 5 -8.89 15.62 2.32
C GLY A 5 -9.91 14.52 2.01
N HIS A 6 -11.01 14.52 2.76
CA HIS A 6 -12.14 13.64 2.49
C HIS A 6 -13.02 14.24 1.40
N VAL A 7 -13.47 13.40 0.48
CA VAL A 7 -14.35 13.77 -0.64
C VAL A 7 -15.72 14.23 -0.15
N SER A 8 -16.20 13.71 0.98
CA SER A 8 -17.51 14.07 1.56
C SER A 8 -17.66 15.58 1.82
N LEU A 9 -16.63 16.20 2.40
CA LEU A 9 -16.57 17.65 2.63
C LEU A 9 -16.61 18.42 1.30
N TYR A 10 -15.80 17.98 0.34
CA TYR A 10 -15.77 18.60 -0.99
C TYR A 10 -17.11 18.49 -1.72
N ILE A 11 -17.80 17.34 -1.64
CA ILE A 11 -19.14 17.16 -2.22
C ILE A 11 -20.14 18.13 -1.58
N ALA A 12 -20.11 18.30 -0.26
CA ALA A 12 -21.02 19.23 0.43
C ALA A 12 -20.80 20.68 -0.05
N ASP A 13 -19.53 21.11 -0.11
CA ASP A 13 -19.16 22.44 -0.61
C ASP A 13 -19.55 22.62 -2.08
N PHE A 14 -19.31 21.59 -2.90
CA PHE A 14 -19.66 21.61 -4.32
C PHE A 14 -21.17 21.73 -4.51
N ARG A 15 -21.99 20.96 -3.78
CA ARG A 15 -23.46 21.06 -3.84
C ARG A 15 -23.98 22.44 -3.40
N SER A 16 -23.35 23.01 -2.37
CA SER A 16 -23.64 24.39 -1.93
C SER A 16 -23.34 25.41 -3.04
N LEU A 17 -22.20 25.27 -3.72
CA LEU A 17 -21.82 26.13 -4.85
C LEU A 17 -22.77 25.96 -6.04
N VAL A 18 -23.08 24.73 -6.44
CA VAL A 18 -24.03 24.45 -7.54
C VAL A 18 -25.38 25.09 -7.27
N SER A 19 -25.89 24.98 -6.04
CA SER A 19 -27.17 25.59 -5.64
C SER A 19 -27.17 27.12 -5.74
N ARG A 20 -26.01 27.77 -5.57
CA ARG A 20 -25.86 29.23 -5.68
C ARG A 20 -25.66 29.72 -7.11
N ILE A 21 -25.04 28.89 -7.95
CA ILE A 21 -24.58 29.26 -9.29
C ILE A 21 -25.69 29.08 -10.36
N GLY A 22 -26.74 28.31 -10.09
CA GLY A 22 -27.91 28.16 -10.97
C GLY A 22 -27.75 27.08 -12.06
N ASP A 23 -28.53 27.17 -13.15
CA ASP A 23 -28.73 26.16 -14.22
C ASP A 23 -27.48 25.87 -15.08
N TRP A 24 -26.42 25.37 -14.46
CA TRP A 24 -25.28 24.83 -15.16
C TRP A 24 -25.61 23.44 -15.67
N GLY A 25 -25.28 23.19 -16.94
CA GLY A 25 -25.46 21.86 -17.52
C GLY A 25 -24.67 20.80 -16.75
N GLU A 26 -25.28 19.63 -16.52
CA GLU A 26 -24.69 18.52 -15.75
C GLU A 26 -23.29 18.14 -16.26
N ARG A 27 -23.09 18.20 -17.58
CA ARG A 27 -21.79 17.88 -18.21
C ARG A 27 -20.68 18.86 -17.83
N ALA A 28 -21.00 20.15 -17.67
CA ALA A 28 -20.05 21.15 -17.20
C ALA A 28 -19.72 20.93 -15.72
N LEU A 29 -20.72 20.59 -14.91
CA LEU A 29 -20.54 20.26 -13.50
C LEU A 29 -19.64 19.02 -13.33
N ILE A 30 -19.88 17.97 -14.09
CA ILE A 30 -19.04 16.76 -14.11
C ILE A 30 -17.58 17.11 -14.44
N HIS A 31 -17.36 17.94 -15.46
CA HIS A 31 -16.02 18.34 -15.86
C HIS A 31 -15.29 19.11 -14.76
N HIS A 32 -15.96 20.09 -14.15
CA HIS A 32 -15.41 20.85 -13.02
C HIS A 32 -15.12 19.96 -11.81
N PHE A 33 -16.05 19.05 -11.50
CA PHE A 33 -15.91 18.11 -10.40
C PHE A 33 -14.69 17.19 -10.59
N ARG A 34 -14.48 16.66 -11.80
CA ARG A 34 -13.32 15.82 -12.12
C ARG A 34 -11.98 16.59 -12.06
N LYS A 35 -11.97 17.85 -12.51
CA LYS A 35 -10.74 18.66 -12.56
C LYS A 35 -10.10 18.86 -11.18
N GLU A 36 -10.91 18.94 -10.14
CA GLU A 36 -10.47 19.26 -8.78
C GLU A 36 -10.04 18.04 -7.97
N PHE A 37 -10.08 16.84 -8.55
CA PHE A 37 -9.70 15.62 -7.84
C PHE A 37 -8.18 15.39 -7.79
N PRO A 38 -7.69 14.84 -6.66
CA PRO A 38 -6.33 14.35 -6.57
C PRO A 38 -6.12 13.16 -7.51
N SER A 39 -4.88 12.98 -7.99
CA SER A 39 -4.53 11.97 -8.99
C SER A 39 -4.93 10.56 -8.56
N ARG A 40 -4.80 10.26 -7.25
CA ARG A 40 -5.20 8.98 -6.65
C ARG A 40 -6.65 8.58 -6.96
N ILE A 41 -7.56 9.56 -6.96
CA ILE A 41 -9.00 9.33 -7.19
C ILE A 41 -9.23 9.20 -8.68
N LEU A 42 -8.57 10.03 -9.49
CA LEU A 42 -8.67 9.98 -10.95
C LEU A 42 -8.22 8.63 -11.51
N ASP A 43 -7.12 8.07 -11.00
CA ASP A 43 -6.62 6.75 -11.41
C ASP A 43 -7.61 5.64 -11.05
N GLN A 44 -8.19 5.68 -9.85
CA GLN A 44 -9.20 4.69 -9.44
C GLN A 44 -10.49 4.82 -10.24
N LEU A 45 -10.87 6.05 -10.58
CA LEU A 45 -12.04 6.33 -11.41
C LEU A 45 -11.81 5.84 -12.86
N ALA A 46 -10.59 5.97 -13.39
CA ALA A 46 -10.23 5.45 -14.70
C ALA A 46 -10.21 3.92 -14.73
N SER A 47 -9.87 3.26 -13.62
CA SER A 47 -9.93 1.80 -13.47
C SER A 47 -11.35 1.28 -13.21
N HIS A 48 -12.34 2.15 -12.99
CA HIS A 48 -13.69 1.72 -12.67
C HIS A 48 -14.40 1.15 -13.92
N PRO A 49 -15.05 -0.02 -13.84
CA PRO A 49 -15.59 -0.71 -15.01
C PRO A 49 -16.85 -0.06 -15.60
N SER A 50 -17.57 0.75 -14.81
CA SER A 50 -18.81 1.39 -15.26
C SER A 50 -18.57 2.77 -15.89
N ARG A 51 -19.36 3.06 -16.92
CA ARG A 51 -19.43 4.40 -17.52
C ARG A 51 -20.24 5.31 -16.59
N ILE A 52 -19.63 6.42 -16.19
CA ILE A 52 -20.23 7.38 -15.26
C ILE A 52 -20.73 8.58 -16.07
N ASP A 53 -21.99 8.55 -16.45
CA ASP A 53 -22.62 9.60 -17.27
C ASP A 53 -23.43 10.61 -16.43
N SER A 54 -23.84 10.26 -15.20
CA SER A 54 -24.53 11.17 -14.28
C SER A 54 -23.58 11.75 -13.22
N LEU A 55 -23.81 13.00 -12.85
CA LEU A 55 -23.10 13.69 -11.78
C LEU A 55 -23.33 13.02 -10.43
N LYS A 56 -24.54 12.49 -10.19
CA LYS A 56 -24.86 11.82 -8.93
C LYS A 56 -24.05 10.53 -8.79
N ASP A 57 -24.07 9.69 -9.82
CA ASP A 57 -23.30 8.44 -9.83
C ASP A 57 -21.79 8.72 -9.66
N LEU A 58 -21.30 9.80 -10.25
CA LEU A 58 -19.93 10.25 -10.07
C LEU A 58 -19.61 10.61 -8.62
N MET A 59 -20.50 11.33 -7.94
CA MET A 59 -20.36 11.65 -6.52
C MET A 59 -20.38 10.40 -5.65
N ASP A 60 -21.29 9.47 -5.92
CA ASP A 60 -21.48 8.26 -5.11
C ASP A 60 -20.25 7.33 -5.25
N ILE A 61 -19.76 7.10 -6.47
CA ILE A 61 -18.56 6.28 -6.72
C ILE A 61 -17.32 6.94 -6.10
N THR A 62 -17.15 8.25 -6.26
CA THR A 62 -15.98 8.93 -5.69
C THR A 62 -15.98 8.91 -4.16
N LEU A 63 -17.15 8.99 -3.53
CA LEU A 63 -17.31 8.85 -2.09
C LEU A 63 -16.97 7.43 -1.61
N GLU A 64 -17.39 6.39 -2.34
CA GLU A 64 -17.07 4.99 -2.03
C GLU A 64 -15.55 4.75 -2.10
N LEU A 65 -14.91 5.21 -3.18
CA LEU A 65 -13.46 5.06 -3.37
C LEU A 65 -12.66 5.75 -2.27
N ASP A 66 -13.09 6.94 -1.85
CA ASP A 66 -12.43 7.71 -0.79
C ASP A 66 -12.61 7.05 0.58
N THR A 67 -13.83 6.59 0.91
CA THR A 67 -14.12 5.85 2.15
C THR A 67 -13.21 4.62 2.26
N ARG A 68 -13.16 3.80 1.21
CA ARG A 68 -12.31 2.60 1.16
C ARG A 68 -10.82 2.94 1.29
N TYR A 69 -10.37 4.05 0.70
CA TYR A 69 -9.00 4.50 0.84
C TYR A 69 -8.67 4.86 2.30
N HIS A 70 -9.53 5.66 2.93
CA HIS A 70 -9.33 6.09 4.32
C HIS A 70 -9.39 4.92 5.31
N GLU A 71 -10.30 3.97 5.12
CA GLU A 71 -10.33 2.71 5.87
C GLU A 71 -9.01 1.95 5.77
N ARG A 72 -8.49 1.77 4.55
CA ARG A 72 -7.20 1.11 4.33
C ARG A 72 -6.04 1.86 4.98
N GLN A 73 -6.06 3.19 5.00
CA GLN A 73 -5.01 3.97 5.69
C GLN A 73 -5.09 3.78 7.21
N ASN A 74 -6.29 3.76 7.78
CA ASN A 74 -6.50 3.50 9.21
C ASN A 74 -6.06 2.07 9.60
N GLU A 75 -6.29 1.07 8.76
CA GLU A 75 -5.81 -0.30 9.01
C GLU A 75 -4.27 -0.36 9.05
N LYS A 76 -3.62 0.34 8.11
CA LYS A 76 -2.16 0.39 8.02
C LYS A 76 -1.51 1.07 9.21
N SER A 77 -2.06 2.19 9.68
CA SER A 77 -1.55 2.86 10.88
C SER A 77 -1.68 1.96 12.11
N HIS A 78 -2.83 1.30 12.27
CA HIS A 78 -3.09 0.43 13.41
C HIS A 78 -2.22 -0.85 13.44
N HIS A 79 -1.73 -1.31 12.27
CA HIS A 79 -0.79 -2.44 12.19
C HIS A 79 0.66 -2.04 12.49
N GLN A 80 1.04 -0.78 12.32
CA GLN A 80 2.39 -0.31 12.60
C GLN A 80 2.65 -0.05 14.09
N GLU A 81 1.61 0.23 14.89
CA GLU A 81 1.74 0.49 16.33
C GLU A 81 2.00 -0.76 17.18
N LYS A 82 1.91 -1.97 16.61
CA LYS A 82 2.29 -3.22 17.30
C LYS A 82 3.77 -3.54 17.12
N LYS A 83 4.66 -2.61 17.45
CA LYS A 83 6.05 -2.97 17.78
C LYS A 83 6.09 -3.27 19.28
N PRO A 84 6.39 -4.50 19.73
CA PRO A 84 6.65 -4.72 21.15
C PRO A 84 7.88 -3.87 21.52
N GLU A 85 7.70 -2.91 22.42
CA GLU A 85 8.81 -2.26 23.11
C GLU A 85 9.65 -3.38 23.74
N ALA A 86 10.80 -3.66 23.14
CA ALA A 86 11.84 -4.44 23.79
C ALA A 86 12.32 -3.59 24.97
N SER A 87 11.77 -3.87 26.14
CA SER A 87 12.24 -3.37 27.42
C SER A 87 13.75 -3.60 27.51
N LYS A 88 14.51 -2.49 27.46
CA LYS A 88 15.95 -2.47 27.75
C LYS A 88 16.15 -2.79 29.22
N SER A 89 16.32 -4.07 29.56
CA SER A 89 16.92 -4.47 30.83
C SER A 89 18.44 -4.57 30.65
N ASN A 90 19.15 -3.56 31.13
CA ASN A 90 20.58 -3.64 31.39
C ASN A 90 20.84 -4.70 32.47
N SER A 91 21.66 -5.72 32.19
CA SER A 91 22.49 -6.40 33.21
C SER A 91 23.39 -7.47 32.57
N SER A 92 24.69 -7.23 32.64
CA SER A 92 25.78 -8.17 32.94
C SER A 92 25.95 -9.47 32.13
N HIS A 93 27.06 -9.53 31.40
CA HIS A 93 27.82 -10.74 31.09
C HIS A 93 28.01 -11.66 32.32
N PRO A 94 28.09 -12.99 32.12
CA PRO A 94 29.42 -13.62 32.10
C PRO A 94 29.61 -14.73 31.05
N GLN A 95 30.88 -15.08 30.86
CA GLN A 95 31.47 -15.97 29.85
C GLN A 95 31.26 -17.50 30.06
N ARG A 96 31.72 -18.25 29.03
CA ARG A 96 32.16 -19.67 28.96
C ARG A 96 31.04 -20.72 28.84
N SER A 97 31.15 -21.82 28.10
CA SER A 97 32.28 -22.53 27.47
C SER A 97 31.77 -23.52 26.40
N SER A 98 32.70 -23.94 25.53
CA SER A 98 32.66 -25.01 24.53
C SER A 98 31.78 -26.24 24.81
N SER A 99 31.03 -26.71 23.79
CA SER A 99 31.08 -28.12 23.37
C SER A 99 30.53 -28.30 21.96
N SER A 100 31.25 -29.11 21.18
CA SER A 100 30.86 -29.63 19.87
C SER A 100 29.67 -30.58 19.98
N SER A 101 28.70 -30.49 19.07
CA SER A 101 27.98 -31.67 18.56
C SER A 101 27.23 -31.35 17.27
N GLN A 102 27.67 -31.99 16.19
CA GLN A 102 26.93 -32.14 14.94
C GLN A 102 25.63 -32.92 15.19
N LYS A 103 24.52 -32.53 14.54
CA LYS A 103 23.64 -33.47 13.82
C LYS A 103 22.59 -32.74 12.96
N LYS A 104 22.50 -33.21 11.71
CA LYS A 104 21.55 -32.83 10.67
C LYS A 104 20.15 -33.42 10.96
N LYS A 105 19.08 -32.65 10.70
CA LYS A 105 18.11 -32.83 9.59
C LYS A 105 16.81 -32.02 9.82
N LYS A 106 16.39 -31.33 8.75
CA LYS A 106 15.03 -31.08 8.19
C LYS A 106 13.85 -31.20 9.17
N ASN A 107 12.85 -30.31 9.23
CA ASN A 107 12.17 -29.61 8.14
C ASN A 107 11.32 -28.51 8.81
N PHE A 108 11.49 -27.24 8.45
CA PHE A 108 10.50 -26.20 8.75
C PHE A 108 10.31 -25.34 7.51
N GLN A 109 9.24 -25.64 6.77
CA GLN A 109 8.67 -24.68 5.84
C GLN A 109 8.06 -23.54 6.66
N LYS A 110 8.72 -22.39 6.61
CA LYS A 110 8.11 -21.05 6.58
C LYS A 110 9.24 -20.04 6.62
N ARG A 111 9.30 -19.20 5.58
CA ARG A 111 9.29 -17.74 5.66
C ARG A 111 9.76 -17.19 4.32
N ASP A 112 8.91 -16.35 3.73
CA ASP A 112 9.32 -15.31 2.79
C ASP A 112 10.47 -14.54 3.43
N LYS A 113 11.70 -14.92 3.10
CA LYS A 113 12.86 -14.11 3.41
C LYS A 113 12.80 -12.92 2.45
N PRO A 114 13.00 -11.69 2.93
CA PRO A 114 13.07 -10.55 2.05
C PRO A 114 14.13 -10.82 0.97
N HIS A 115 13.74 -10.58 -0.29
CA HIS A 115 14.54 -10.79 -1.50
C HIS A 115 15.98 -10.24 -1.40
N PHE A 116 16.17 -9.23 -0.55
CA PHE A 116 17.46 -8.60 -0.26
C PHE A 116 18.52 -9.55 0.32
N SER A 117 18.12 -10.61 1.03
CA SER A 117 19.05 -11.58 1.62
C SER A 117 19.77 -12.48 0.59
N LEU A 118 19.38 -12.41 -0.67
CA LEU A 118 19.98 -13.16 -1.78
C LEU A 118 21.03 -12.35 -2.55
N LEU A 119 21.25 -11.09 -2.14
CA LEU A 119 22.16 -10.15 -2.77
C LEU A 119 23.39 -9.94 -1.87
N ASN A 120 24.56 -9.82 -2.50
CA ASN A 120 25.77 -9.31 -1.88
C ASN A 120 25.66 -7.80 -1.63
N GLU A 121 26.62 -7.21 -0.91
CA GLU A 121 26.72 -5.76 -0.69
C GLU A 121 26.75 -4.95 -2.02
N ASP A 122 27.24 -5.56 -3.10
CA ASP A 122 27.21 -5.01 -4.47
C ASP A 122 25.85 -5.10 -5.17
N PHE A 123 24.78 -5.47 -4.46
CA PHE A 123 23.43 -5.73 -4.99
C PHE A 123 23.36 -6.81 -6.09
N LYS A 124 24.42 -7.61 -6.24
CA LYS A 124 24.48 -8.76 -7.16
C LYS A 124 24.05 -10.03 -6.45
N LEU A 125 23.46 -10.97 -7.18
CA LEU A 125 23.12 -12.28 -6.62
C LEU A 125 24.34 -13.01 -6.06
N MET A 126 24.18 -13.62 -4.89
CA MET A 126 25.19 -14.54 -4.36
C MET A 126 25.41 -15.73 -5.30
N ASN A 127 26.65 -16.19 -5.42
CA ASN A 127 27.00 -17.33 -6.28
C ASN A 127 26.20 -18.60 -5.96
N SER A 128 25.92 -18.84 -4.67
CA SER A 128 25.12 -19.98 -4.21
C SER A 128 23.67 -19.93 -4.68
N GLU A 129 23.07 -18.73 -4.73
CA GLU A 129 21.72 -18.55 -5.26
C GLU A 129 21.73 -18.65 -6.80
N LYS A 130 22.79 -18.17 -7.45
CA LYS A 130 22.97 -18.30 -8.92
C LYS A 130 22.99 -19.76 -9.34
N GLU A 131 23.79 -20.60 -8.69
CA GLU A 131 23.89 -22.04 -8.95
C GLU A 131 22.56 -22.77 -8.73
N ARG A 132 21.82 -22.41 -7.67
CA ARG A 132 20.49 -22.98 -7.41
C ARG A 132 19.54 -22.68 -8.56
N ARG A 133 19.50 -21.42 -9.03
CA ARG A 133 18.62 -21.00 -10.14
C ARG A 133 18.96 -21.70 -11.46
N ILE A 134 20.25 -21.92 -11.75
CA ILE A 134 20.68 -22.69 -12.93
C ILE A 134 20.22 -24.15 -12.80
N LYS A 135 20.43 -24.76 -11.63
CA LYS A 135 20.05 -26.16 -11.38
C LYS A 135 18.54 -26.41 -11.43
N GLU A 136 17.75 -25.45 -10.95
CA GLU A 136 16.29 -25.50 -10.97
C GLU A 136 15.71 -25.04 -12.33
N GLY A 137 16.55 -24.65 -13.30
CA GLY A 137 16.10 -24.18 -14.62
C GLY A 137 15.38 -22.83 -14.60
N LEU A 138 15.53 -22.06 -13.51
CA LEU A 138 14.88 -20.77 -13.29
C LEU A 138 15.62 -19.60 -13.94
N CYS A 139 16.88 -19.80 -14.36
CA CYS A 139 17.70 -18.77 -15.01
C CYS A 139 18.84 -19.37 -15.85
N THR A 140 19.20 -18.71 -16.95
CA THR A 140 20.19 -19.17 -17.95
C THR A 140 21.39 -18.24 -18.09
N TYR A 141 21.82 -17.57 -17.00
CA TYR A 141 22.89 -16.54 -16.96
C TYR A 141 24.07 -16.75 -17.90
#